data_AF-A0A6B3F674-F1
#
_entry.id   AF-A0A6B3F674-F1
#
_cell.length_a   1.000
_cell.length_b   1.000
_cell.length_c   1.000
_cell.angle_alpha   90.00
_cell.angle_beta   90.00
_cell.angle_gamma   90.00
#
_symmetry.space_group_name_H-M   'P 1'
#
loop_
_entity.id
_entity.type
_entity.pdbx_description
1 polymer ?
#
loop_
_entity_poly.entity_id
_entity_poly.type
_entity_poly.pdbx_seq_one_letter_code
_entity_poly.pdbx_strand_id
1 'polypeptide(L)'
;ARILHLATRTALDPAELPLALRELLGRCAIRSLPAGKAAEGAEGIHDGEGGPGTVLRLHTPEGDVVTAERAYLPFTPTEFARARALLALDARLGPRLPGGAEVYTL
;
A
#
# COMPACT_ATOMS: atom_id res chain seq x y z
N ALA A 1 8.74 6.04 14.58
CA ALA A 1 9.29 4.67 14.38
C ALA A 1 8.35 3.75 13.57
N ARG A 2 7.03 3.73 13.83
CA ARG A 2 6.09 2.75 13.23
C ARG A 2 6.05 2.70 11.70
N ILE A 3 5.95 3.84 11.00
CA ILE A 3 5.90 3.85 9.52
C ILE A 3 7.16 3.26 8.88
N LEU A 4 8.35 3.53 9.45
CA LEU A 4 9.60 2.98 8.95
C LEU A 4 9.61 1.45 9.10
N HIS A 5 9.15 0.94 10.25
CA HIS A 5 9.03 -0.50 10.48
C HIS A 5 8.07 -1.18 9.48
N LEU A 6 6.93 -0.56 9.20
CA LEU A 6 6.00 -1.05 8.18
C LEU A 6 6.65 -1.05 6.78
N ALA A 7 7.32 0.03 6.40
CA ALA A 7 7.97 0.13 5.09
C ALA A 7 9.12 -0.88 4.92
N THR A 8 9.90 -1.14 5.98
CA THR A 8 10.94 -2.17 5.92
C THR A 8 10.34 -3.54 5.73
N ARG A 9 9.23 -3.85 6.42
CA ARG A 9 8.53 -5.13 6.32
C ARG A 9 7.97 -5.38 4.92
N THR A 10 7.31 -4.39 4.33
CA THR A 10 6.78 -4.47 2.96
C THR A 10 7.90 -4.57 1.91
N ALA A 11 9.06 -3.95 2.16
CA ALA A 11 10.23 -4.08 1.29
C ALA A 11 10.87 -5.48 1.35
N LEU A 12 10.70 -6.21 2.47
CA LEU A 12 11.13 -7.61 2.59
C LEU A 12 10.14 -8.57 1.94
N ASP A 13 8.86 -8.35 2.19
CA ASP A 13 7.75 -9.14 1.67
C ASP A 13 6.64 -8.22 1.16
N PRO A 14 6.55 -8.00 -0.17
CA PRO A 14 5.51 -7.19 -0.77
C PRO A 14 4.08 -7.68 -0.44
N ALA A 15 3.90 -8.96 -0.08
CA ALA A 15 2.60 -9.49 0.32
C ALA A 15 2.09 -8.90 1.66
N GLU A 16 2.96 -8.28 2.47
CA GLU A 16 2.57 -7.64 3.72
C GLU A 16 1.93 -6.25 3.53
N LEU A 17 2.01 -5.66 2.34
CA LEU A 17 1.51 -4.31 2.07
C LEU A 17 0.03 -4.11 2.45
N PRO A 18 -0.91 -5.03 2.13
CA PRO A 18 -2.31 -4.90 2.55
C PRO A 18 -2.48 -4.86 4.07
N LEU A 19 -1.71 -5.67 4.81
CA LEU A 19 -1.77 -5.69 6.26
C LEU A 19 -1.18 -4.41 6.86
N ALA A 20 -0.05 -3.93 6.33
CA ALA A 20 0.57 -2.69 6.75
C ALA A 20 -0.36 -1.47 6.53
N LEU A 21 -1.06 -1.43 5.40
CA LEU A 21 -2.05 -0.38 5.12
C LEU A 21 -3.24 -0.45 6.08
N ARG A 22 -3.77 -1.64 6.35
CA ARG A 22 -4.85 -1.82 7.33
C ARG A 22 -4.39 -1.43 8.75
N GLU A 23 -3.15 -1.71 9.10
CA GLU A 23 -2.58 -1.29 10.37
C GLU A 23 -2.43 0.25 10.49
N LEU A 24 -2.03 0.91 9.39
CA LEU A 24 -1.82 2.35 9.33
C LEU A 24 -3.14 3.15 9.32
N LEU A 25 -4.13 2.63 8.58
CA LEU A 25 -5.42 3.26 8.32
C LEU A 25 -6.52 2.78 9.28
N GLY A 26 -6.27 1.76 10.10
CA GLY A 26 -7.30 1.20 10.98
C GLY A 26 -8.38 0.43 10.22
N ARG A 27 -9.63 0.50 10.67
CA ARG A 27 -10.72 -0.31 10.10
C ARG A 27 -11.07 0.16 8.68
N CYS A 28 -10.65 -0.62 7.70
CA CYS A 28 -10.99 -0.49 6.29
C CYS A 28 -10.91 -1.87 5.61
N ALA A 29 -11.63 -2.03 4.49
CA ALA A 29 -11.48 -3.16 3.60
C ALA A 29 -10.32 -2.87 2.64
N ILE A 30 -9.43 -3.84 2.42
CA ILE A 30 -8.31 -3.73 1.48
C ILE A 30 -8.52 -4.71 0.33
N ARG A 31 -8.37 -4.25 -0.90
CA ARG A 31 -8.41 -5.06 -2.12
C ARG A 31 -7.18 -4.75 -2.95
N SER A 32 -6.42 -5.78 -3.32
CA SER A 32 -5.28 -5.65 -4.22
C SER A 32 -5.65 -6.20 -5.59
N LEU A 33 -5.39 -5.41 -6.64
CA LEU A 33 -5.58 -5.78 -8.03
C LEU A 33 -4.21 -5.77 -8.72
N PRO A 34 -3.78 -6.90 -9.31
CA PRO A 34 -2.49 -6.96 -9.97
C PRO A 34 -2.48 -6.10 -11.23
N ALA A 35 -1.31 -5.57 -11.61
CA ALA A 35 -1.10 -4.62 -12.72
C ALA A 35 -1.78 -5.04 -14.04
N GLY A 36 -1.83 -6.35 -14.33
CA GLY A 36 -2.45 -6.91 -15.53
C GLY A 36 -3.99 -6.90 -15.55
N LYS A 37 -4.66 -6.67 -14.42
CA LYS A 37 -6.12 -6.62 -14.28
C LYS A 37 -6.67 -5.23 -13.95
N ALA A 38 -5.79 -4.25 -13.71
CA ALA A 38 -6.18 -2.91 -13.27
C ALA A 38 -6.86 -2.07 -14.38
N ALA A 39 -6.72 -2.44 -15.65
CA ALA A 39 -7.20 -1.67 -16.80
C ALA A 39 -8.73 -1.66 -16.99
N GLU A 40 -9.47 -2.66 -16.50
CA GLU A 40 -10.92 -2.79 -16.78
C GLU A 40 -11.85 -2.09 -15.78
N GLY A 41 -11.34 -1.57 -14.66
CA GLY A 41 -12.14 -0.90 -13.62
C GLY A 41 -11.91 0.61 -13.49
N ALA A 42 -11.27 1.23 -14.49
CA ALA A 42 -10.59 2.52 -14.35
C ALA A 42 -11.44 3.77 -14.58
N GLU A 43 -12.72 3.67 -14.92
CA GLU A 43 -13.59 4.84 -15.07
C GLU A 43 -14.48 5.04 -13.84
N GLY A 44 -14.08 5.96 -12.94
CA GLY A 44 -15.07 6.60 -12.07
C GLY A 44 -14.69 6.91 -10.63
N ILE A 45 -13.50 6.54 -10.13
CA ILE A 45 -13.13 6.86 -8.74
C ILE A 45 -11.74 7.47 -8.70
N HIS A 46 -11.75 8.78 -8.92
CA HIS A 46 -10.80 9.84 -8.59
C HIS A 46 -9.55 9.36 -7.84
N ASP A 47 -8.43 9.40 -8.57
CA ASP A 47 -7.07 9.19 -8.12
C ASP A 47 -6.64 10.27 -7.12
N GLY A 48 -7.20 10.28 -5.91
CA GLY A 48 -6.66 11.07 -4.78
C GLY A 48 -6.54 12.60 -4.95
N GLU A 49 -6.88 13.18 -6.10
CA GLU A 49 -6.83 14.61 -6.38
C GLU A 49 -8.14 15.34 -6.00
N GLY A 50 -9.20 14.60 -5.66
CA GLY A 50 -10.55 15.14 -5.43
C GLY A 50 -11.00 15.34 -3.97
N GLY A 51 -10.13 15.16 -2.96
CA GLY A 51 -10.50 15.35 -1.55
C GLY A 51 -11.03 14.09 -0.84
N PRO A 52 -11.54 14.24 0.41
CA PRO A 52 -11.81 13.11 1.31
C PRO A 52 -13.00 12.27 0.83
N GLY A 53 -12.70 11.12 0.21
CA GLY A 53 -13.65 10.06 -0.12
C GLY A 53 -13.54 8.87 0.83
N THR A 54 -14.51 7.96 0.77
CA THR A 54 -14.47 6.68 1.51
C THR A 54 -13.61 5.61 0.82
N VAL A 55 -13.09 5.90 -0.37
CA VAL A 55 -12.23 5.03 -1.17
C VAL A 55 -10.88 5.72 -1.37
N LEU A 56 -9.81 4.97 -1.12
CA LEU A 56 -8.42 5.36 -1.31
C LEU A 56 -7.78 4.36 -2.28
N ARG A 57 -7.37 4.82 -3.45
CA ARG A 57 -6.63 4.01 -4.44
C ARG A 57 -5.16 4.39 -4.42
N LEU A 58 -4.31 3.38 -4.42
CA LEU A 58 -2.87 3.51 -4.26
C LEU A 58 -2.18 2.64 -5.31
N HIS A 59 -1.18 3.19 -5.98
CA HIS A 59 -0.34 2.45 -6.90
C HIS A 59 0.91 1.96 -6.17
N THR A 60 1.17 0.67 -6.28
CA THR A 60 2.39 0.03 -5.77
C THR A 60 3.56 0.29 -6.73
N PRO A 61 4.82 0.19 -6.24
CA PRO A 61 6.00 0.27 -7.10
C PRO A 61 6.02 -0.77 -8.22
N GLU A 62 5.40 -1.93 -8.00
CA GLU A 62 5.31 -3.05 -8.94
C GLU A 62 4.25 -2.84 -10.03
N GLY A 63 3.44 -1.78 -9.90
CA GLY A 63 2.36 -1.45 -10.83
C GLY A 63 0.99 -2.00 -10.44
N ASP A 64 0.90 -2.76 -9.35
CA ASP A 64 -0.37 -3.20 -8.77
C ASP A 64 -1.14 -2.03 -8.16
N VAL A 65 -2.47 -2.16 -8.09
CA VAL A 65 -3.36 -1.18 -7.46
C VAL A 65 -3.92 -1.75 -6.18
N VAL A 66 -3.70 -1.05 -5.07
CA VAL A 66 -4.32 -1.36 -3.78
C VAL A 66 -5.41 -0.34 -3.48
N THR A 67 -6.61 -0.83 -3.20
CA THR A 67 -7.77 -0.02 -2.83
C THR A 67 -8.12 -0.26 -1.37
N ALA A 68 -8.20 0.82 -0.59
CA ALA A 68 -8.72 0.82 0.76
C ALA A 68 -10.10 1.49 0.77
N GLU A 69 -11.09 0.84 1.36
CA GLU A 69 -12.48 1.31 1.37
C GLU A 69 -13.05 1.30 2.80
N ARG A 70 -13.88 2.30 3.09
CA ARG A 70 -14.68 2.42 4.31
C ARG A 70 -16.15 2.59 3.97
N ALA A 71 -17.04 2.18 4.88
CA ALA A 71 -18.47 2.24 4.63
C ALA A 71 -19.02 3.68 4.62
N TYR A 72 -18.55 4.56 5.52
CA TYR A 72 -19.18 5.88 5.71
C TYR A 72 -18.21 7.01 6.04
N LEU A 73 -17.12 6.72 6.77
CA LEU A 73 -16.16 7.74 7.16
C LEU A 73 -15.11 7.94 6.05
N PRO A 74 -14.98 9.14 5.48
CA PRO A 74 -13.96 9.38 4.49
C PRO A 74 -12.56 9.33 5.11
N PHE A 75 -11.55 9.08 4.29
CA PHE A 75 -10.17 9.19 4.72
C PHE A 75 -9.81 10.66 4.92
N THR A 76 -9.07 10.94 5.99
CA THR A 76 -8.51 12.27 6.26
C THR A 76 -7.34 12.54 5.31
N PRO A 77 -7.04 13.82 5.01
CA PRO A 77 -5.83 14.17 4.26
C PRO A 77 -4.54 13.61 4.89
N THR A 78 -4.48 13.53 6.22
CA THR A 78 -3.34 12.94 6.93
C THR A 78 -3.22 11.42 6.70
N GLU A 79 -4.33 10.69 6.64
CA GLU A 79 -4.33 9.27 6.29
C GLU A 79 -3.84 9.05 4.85
N PHE A 80 -4.32 9.87 3.91
CA PHE A 80 -3.86 9.86 2.53
C PHE A 80 -2.34 10.09 2.44
N ALA A 81 -1.86 11.14 3.10
CA ALA A 81 -0.44 11.48 3.14
C ALA A 81 0.41 10.36 3.76
N ARG A 82 -0.05 9.73 4.85
CA ARG A 82 0.66 8.61 5.49
C ARG A 82 0.72 7.37 4.61
N ALA A 83 -0.38 7.00 3.95
CA ALA A 83 -0.41 5.85 3.04
C ALA A 83 0.54 6.05 1.85
N ARG A 84 0.50 7.24 1.23
CA ARG A 84 1.47 7.60 0.18
C ARG A 84 2.91 7.61 0.67
N ALA A 85 3.16 8.11 1.88
CA ALA A 85 4.50 8.13 2.45
C ALA A 85 5.03 6.70 2.69
N LEU A 86 4.17 5.76 3.11
CA LEU A 86 4.53 4.35 3.24
C LEU A 86 4.96 3.77 1.89
N LEU A 87 4.15 3.92 0.84
CA LEU A 87 4.45 3.43 -0.51
C LEU A 87 5.69 4.10 -1.13
N ALA A 88 5.85 5.41 -0.94
CA ALA A 88 7.03 6.12 -1.42
C ALA A 88 8.31 5.67 -0.69
N LEU A 89 8.21 5.32 0.59
CA LEU A 89 9.34 4.79 1.34
C LEU A 89 9.66 3.36 0.91
N ASP A 90 8.64 2.52 0.77
CA ASP A 90 8.73 1.15 0.24
C ASP A 90 9.40 1.11 -1.14
N ALA A 91 8.96 1.95 -2.08
CA ALA A 91 9.58 2.12 -3.40
C ALA A 91 11.08 2.47 -3.34
N ARG A 92 11.47 3.30 -2.37
CA ARG A 92 12.87 3.75 -2.20
C ARG A 92 13.74 2.69 -1.53
N LEU A 93 13.15 1.87 -0.67
CA LEU A 93 13.80 0.72 -0.08
C LEU A 93 14.01 -0.36 -1.14
N GLY A 94 13.01 -0.59 -2.00
CA GLY A 94 13.06 -1.55 -3.10
C GLY A 94 13.34 -2.98 -2.63
N PRO A 95 13.51 -3.95 -3.55
CA PRO A 95 13.84 -5.35 -3.23
C PRO A 95 15.31 -5.51 -2.76
N ARG A 96 15.75 -4.69 -1.79
CA ARG A 96 17.14 -4.61 -1.31
C ARG A 96 17.45 -5.54 -0.15
N LEU A 97 16.55 -6.45 0.23
CA LEU A 97 17.05 -7.64 0.90
C LEU A 97 17.50 -8.61 -0.19
N PRO A 98 18.81 -8.92 -0.32
CA PRO A 98 19.18 -10.13 -1.03
C PRO A 98 18.32 -11.24 -0.42
N GLY A 99 17.59 -11.98 -1.27
CA GLY A 99 16.72 -13.08 -0.85
C GLY A 99 17.42 -13.83 0.27
N GLY A 100 16.77 -13.88 1.43
CA GLY A 100 17.42 -14.09 2.73
C GLY A 100 18.59 -15.05 2.61
N ALA A 101 19.77 -14.62 3.07
CA ALA A 101 20.95 -15.46 3.13
C ALA A 101 20.53 -16.86 3.58
N GLU A 102 20.56 -17.82 2.66
CA GLU A 102 20.55 -19.23 3.00
C GLU A 102 21.86 -19.46 3.76
N VAL A 103 21.81 -19.24 5.07
CA VAL A 103 22.84 -19.72 5.98
C VAL A 103 22.55 -21.20 6.17
N TYR A 104 22.93 -22.00 5.18
CA TYR A 104 23.10 -23.43 5.38
C TYR A 104 24.31 -23.59 6.30
N THR A 105 24.04 -23.82 7.59
CA THR A 105 25.10 -24.22 8.52
C THR A 105 25.35 -25.71 8.29
N LEU A 106 26.60 -26.05 7.99
CA LEU A 106 27.08 -27.42 7.81
C LEU A 106 27.03 -28.23 9.12
#